data_AF-A0A366GK35-F1
#
_entry.id   AF-A0A366GK35-F1
#
_cell.length_a   1.000
_cell.length_b   1.000
_cell.length_c   1.000
_cell.angle_alpha   90.00
_cell.angle_beta   90.00
_cell.angle_gamma   90.00
#
_symmetry.space_group_name_H-M   'P 1'
#
loop_
_entity.id
_entity.type
_entity.pdbx_description
1 polymer ?
#
loop_
_entity_poly.entity_id
_entity_poly.type
_entity_poly.pdbx_seq_one_letter_code
_entity_poly.pdbx_strand_id
1 'polypeptide(L)'
;MSGNSQKSRLKDLIARGKEQGYLTYAEVNDHLPEDIADPDQVEDIIRMINDMGIQVCEETPDADTLLMTEGDSTADEAAAAEAAAALAAVETDAGRTTDPVRMYMREMGTVELLTREGEIVIAKRIEEGIRDVMAAVAHFPGTAGTVIQAYDRIIENEGRISDIVTGFLDPDDAEPFMGEEPAAPEETSTEDTDSDDSDDDDSSSDDDNDNGPDPEETRLRFELLREKLDAANMALEKYGRSDKKTQDALNELGQVFAPFKLANKAFEELVNVVRSTNDLVRENERAIMQICVRDCKMPRKDFIKSFPGNEVNLDWADKIAKSKKPYAAAIGERLDEIVRLQKRIHNVQTEVDLDVADIKEINRRVSIGEAKARRAKKEMVEANLRLVISIAKKYTNRGLQFLDLIQEGNIGLMKAVDKFEYRRGYKFSTYATWWIRQAITRSIADQARTIRIPVHMIETINKLNRISRQMLQEMGREPTPEELGERMDMPEDKIRKVLKIAKEPISMETPIGDDEDSHLGDFIEDIQALSPVDSATAEGLREATRSVLAGLTARESKVLRMRFGIEMNTDHTLEEVGKQFDVTRERIRQIEAKALRKLRHPSRSDHLRGFIDDQGNG
;
A
#
# COMPACT_ATOMS: atom_id res chain seq x y z
N MET A 1 28.84 -12.03 -39.85
CA MET A 1 28.53 -13.14 -40.78
C MET A 1 27.58 -14.20 -40.18
N SER A 2 27.31 -14.24 -38.87
CA SER A 2 26.48 -15.29 -38.25
C SER A 2 24.96 -15.16 -38.49
N GLY A 3 24.39 -13.95 -38.37
CA GLY A 3 22.94 -13.74 -38.39
C GLY A 3 22.20 -14.03 -39.72
N ASN A 4 22.90 -14.19 -40.84
CA ASN A 4 22.25 -14.52 -42.12
C ASN A 4 22.15 -16.03 -42.38
N SER A 5 23.02 -16.82 -41.74
CA SER A 5 22.94 -18.29 -41.77
C SER A 5 21.89 -18.83 -40.79
N GLN A 6 21.64 -18.11 -39.69
CA GLN A 6 20.69 -18.48 -38.64
C GLN A 6 19.23 -18.32 -39.11
N LYS A 7 18.91 -17.20 -39.77
CA LYS A 7 17.63 -16.96 -40.47
C LYS A 7 17.24 -18.01 -41.51
N SER A 8 18.22 -18.69 -42.11
CA SER A 8 17.96 -19.78 -43.07
C SER A 8 17.47 -21.03 -42.33
N ARG A 9 18.10 -21.40 -41.21
CA ARG A 9 17.81 -22.65 -40.50
C ARG A 9 16.40 -22.72 -39.92
N LEU A 10 15.91 -21.62 -39.33
CA LEU A 10 14.55 -21.59 -38.77
C LEU A 10 13.48 -21.60 -39.86
N LYS A 11 13.75 -20.94 -41.01
CA LYS A 11 12.87 -21.01 -42.18
C LYS A 11 12.81 -22.42 -42.77
N ASP A 12 13.95 -23.11 -42.81
CA ASP A 12 14.03 -24.49 -43.27
C ASP A 12 13.27 -25.45 -42.33
N LEU A 13 13.34 -25.22 -41.01
CA LEU A 13 12.56 -25.96 -40.01
C LEU A 13 11.05 -25.76 -40.21
N ILE A 14 10.59 -24.52 -40.37
CA ILE A 14 9.17 -24.20 -40.60
C ILE A 14 8.68 -24.81 -41.92
N ALA A 15 9.49 -24.78 -42.97
CA ALA A 15 9.15 -25.41 -44.25
C ALA A 15 8.97 -26.93 -44.09
N ARG A 16 9.86 -27.60 -43.36
CA ARG A 16 9.75 -29.04 -43.05
C ARG A 16 8.53 -29.36 -42.20
N GLY A 17 8.27 -28.57 -41.15
CA GLY A 17 7.10 -28.76 -40.29
C GLY A 17 5.79 -28.58 -41.04
N LYS A 18 5.71 -27.65 -42.00
CA LYS A 18 4.54 -27.50 -42.88
C LYS A 18 4.35 -28.64 -43.87
N GLU A 19 5.44 -29.25 -44.35
CA GLU A 19 5.37 -30.41 -45.24
C GLU A 19 4.99 -31.70 -44.50
N GLN A 20 5.45 -31.85 -43.26
CA GLN A 20 5.23 -33.05 -42.44
C GLN A 20 3.95 -32.98 -41.59
N GLY A 21 3.44 -31.79 -41.30
CA GLY A 21 2.30 -31.56 -40.42
C GLY A 21 2.64 -31.65 -38.92
N TYR A 22 3.87 -32.03 -38.58
CA TYR A 22 4.37 -32.09 -37.21
C TYR A 22 5.87 -31.77 -37.15
N LEU A 23 6.37 -31.48 -35.95
CA LEU A 23 7.80 -31.39 -35.64
C LEU A 23 8.08 -32.07 -34.31
N THR A 24 9.26 -32.69 -34.16
CA THR A 24 9.66 -33.25 -32.86
C THR A 24 10.42 -32.23 -32.01
N TYR A 25 10.36 -32.36 -30.67
CA TYR A 25 11.15 -31.51 -29.76
C TYR A 25 12.65 -31.56 -30.07
N ALA A 26 13.18 -32.72 -30.48
CA ALA A 26 14.57 -32.88 -30.88
C ALA A 26 14.91 -32.07 -32.14
N GLU A 27 14.05 -32.11 -33.16
CA GLU A 27 14.24 -31.34 -34.39
C GLU A 27 14.15 -29.83 -34.13
N VAL A 28 13.22 -29.39 -33.27
CA VAL A 28 13.14 -27.98 -32.87
C VAL A 28 14.43 -27.55 -32.16
N ASN A 29 14.94 -28.35 -31.22
CA ASN A 29 16.15 -28.03 -30.45
C ASN A 29 17.43 -28.04 -31.32
N ASP A 30 17.58 -28.97 -32.25
CA ASP A 30 18.73 -29.05 -33.16
C ASP A 30 18.81 -27.87 -34.14
N HIS A 31 17.66 -27.27 -34.45
CA HIS A 31 17.54 -26.15 -35.38
C HIS A 31 17.50 -24.78 -34.68
N LEU A 32 17.44 -24.74 -33.35
CA LEU A 32 17.54 -23.53 -32.56
C LEU A 32 19.01 -23.07 -32.41
N PRO A 33 19.28 -21.75 -32.35
CA PRO A 33 20.62 -21.23 -32.08
C PRO A 33 21.13 -21.63 -30.68
N GLU A 34 22.42 -21.93 -30.56
CA GLU A 34 23.09 -22.18 -29.26
C GLU A 34 23.00 -20.98 -28.28
N ASP A 35 22.69 -19.78 -28.80
CA ASP A 35 22.50 -18.55 -28.01
C ASP A 35 21.13 -18.51 -27.28
N ILE A 36 20.15 -19.34 -27.69
CA ILE A 36 18.84 -19.47 -27.03
C ILE A 36 18.95 -20.61 -26.01
N ALA A 37 19.52 -20.30 -24.84
CA ALA A 37 19.68 -21.27 -23.75
C ALA A 37 18.51 -21.25 -22.75
N ASP A 38 17.56 -20.33 -22.92
CA ASP A 38 16.45 -20.10 -21.99
C ASP A 38 15.24 -20.98 -22.30
N PRO A 39 14.82 -21.89 -21.39
CA PRO A 39 13.68 -22.78 -21.62
C PRO A 39 12.38 -22.05 -21.97
N ASP A 40 12.14 -20.89 -21.35
CA ASP A 40 10.94 -20.07 -21.58
C ASP A 40 10.88 -19.54 -23.03
N GLN A 41 12.04 -19.19 -23.61
CA GLN A 41 12.11 -18.75 -25.01
C GLN A 41 11.87 -19.91 -25.97
N VAL A 42 12.33 -21.12 -25.62
CA VAL A 42 12.07 -22.34 -26.39
C VAL A 42 10.57 -22.68 -26.37
N GLU A 43 9.94 -22.59 -25.20
CA GLU A 43 8.49 -22.82 -25.05
C GLU A 43 7.66 -21.76 -25.82
N ASP A 44 8.06 -20.48 -25.77
CA ASP A 44 7.43 -19.43 -26.57
C ASP A 44 7.56 -19.69 -28.08
N ILE A 45 8.72 -20.21 -28.53
CA ILE A 45 8.93 -20.62 -29.93
C ILE A 45 8.06 -21.82 -30.30
N ILE A 46 7.92 -22.81 -29.41
CA ILE A 46 7.04 -23.96 -29.61
C ILE A 46 5.58 -23.52 -29.69
N ARG A 47 5.14 -22.59 -28.82
CA ARG A 47 3.79 -22.01 -28.90
C ARG A 47 3.58 -21.30 -30.23
N MET A 48 4.55 -20.48 -30.68
CA MET A 48 4.48 -19.82 -31.98
C MET A 48 4.43 -20.81 -33.15
N ILE A 49 5.12 -21.96 -33.07
CA ILE A 49 5.07 -23.01 -34.09
C ILE A 49 3.71 -23.73 -34.08
N ASN A 50 3.14 -24.01 -32.91
CA ASN A 50 1.79 -24.56 -32.76
C ASN A 50 0.73 -23.59 -33.31
N ASP A 51 0.85 -22.28 -33.05
CA ASP A 51 -0.04 -21.23 -33.59
C ASP A 51 0.04 -21.13 -35.12
N MET A 52 1.16 -21.53 -35.73
CA MET A 52 1.33 -21.66 -37.18
C MET A 52 0.68 -22.93 -37.76
N GLY A 53 0.03 -23.75 -36.93
CA GLY A 53 -0.66 -24.99 -37.32
C GLY A 53 0.28 -26.19 -37.47
N ILE A 54 1.47 -26.16 -36.86
CA ILE A 54 2.43 -27.28 -36.88
C ILE A 54 2.48 -27.88 -35.48
N GLN A 55 2.04 -29.13 -35.31
CA GLN A 55 2.00 -29.77 -33.99
C GLN A 55 3.42 -30.19 -33.55
N VAL A 56 3.85 -29.75 -32.37
CA VAL A 56 5.13 -30.18 -31.78
C VAL A 56 4.92 -31.36 -30.82
N CYS A 57 5.52 -32.51 -31.11
CA CYS A 57 5.37 -33.76 -30.34
C CYS A 57 6.72 -34.25 -29.77
N GLU A 58 6.72 -34.96 -28.64
CA GLU A 58 7.95 -35.57 -28.10
C GLU A 58 8.44 -36.75 -28.94
N GLU A 59 7.51 -37.57 -29.42
CA GLU A 59 7.79 -38.69 -30.33
C GLU A 59 7.05 -38.49 -31.66
N THR A 60 7.55 -39.13 -32.72
CA THR A 60 6.90 -39.06 -34.04
C THR A 60 5.50 -39.66 -33.96
N PRO A 61 4.43 -38.92 -34.29
CA PRO A 61 3.07 -39.45 -34.25
C PRO A 61 2.88 -40.57 -35.27
N ASP A 62 2.08 -41.58 -34.91
CA ASP A 62 1.74 -42.70 -35.79
C ASP A 62 0.89 -42.22 -36.99
N ALA A 63 0.92 -42.97 -38.10
CA ALA A 63 0.24 -42.60 -39.34
C ALA A 63 -1.28 -42.40 -39.19
N ASP A 64 -1.92 -43.15 -38.29
CA ASP A 64 -3.35 -43.02 -38.00
C ASP A 64 -3.66 -41.70 -37.26
N THR A 65 -2.81 -41.28 -36.33
CA THR A 65 -2.92 -39.99 -35.63
C THR A 65 -2.79 -38.82 -36.59
N LEU A 66 -1.85 -38.88 -37.54
CA LEU A 66 -1.66 -37.82 -38.54
C LEU A 66 -2.88 -37.63 -39.44
N LEU A 67 -3.53 -38.72 -39.85
CA LEU A 67 -4.75 -38.69 -40.68
C LEU A 67 -5.97 -38.12 -39.94
N MET A 68 -6.01 -38.22 -38.61
CA MET A 68 -7.11 -37.67 -37.80
C MET A 68 -6.97 -36.16 -37.57
N THR A 69 -5.74 -35.64 -37.58
CA THR A 69 -5.44 -34.22 -37.31
C THR A 69 -5.49 -33.33 -38.57
N GLU A 70 -5.48 -33.90 -39.78
CA GLU A 70 -5.59 -33.16 -41.06
C GLU A 70 -6.87 -32.29 -41.18
N GLY A 71 -7.85 -32.47 -40.29
CA GLY A 71 -9.10 -31.70 -40.26
C GLY A 71 -9.04 -30.36 -39.52
N ASP A 72 -8.06 -30.13 -38.63
CA ASP A 72 -7.98 -28.93 -37.77
C ASP A 72 -6.97 -27.88 -38.26
N SER A 73 -6.18 -28.19 -39.29
CA SER A 73 -5.10 -27.32 -39.78
C SER A 73 -5.56 -26.27 -40.80
N THR A 74 -6.60 -25.49 -40.50
CA THR A 74 -6.86 -24.23 -41.22
C THR A 74 -6.15 -23.09 -40.49
N ALA A 75 -4.83 -23.01 -40.63
CA ALA A 75 -4.07 -21.88 -40.14
C ALA A 75 -4.51 -20.61 -40.89
N ASP A 76 -4.96 -19.59 -40.14
CA ASP A 76 -5.27 -18.28 -40.69
C ASP A 76 -3.98 -17.68 -41.27
N GLU A 77 -3.95 -17.38 -42.57
CA GLU A 77 -2.73 -16.95 -43.30
C GLU A 77 -2.15 -15.64 -42.69
N ALA A 78 -3.01 -14.86 -42.03
CA ALA A 78 -2.64 -13.69 -41.23
C ALA A 78 -1.88 -14.06 -39.95
N ALA A 79 -2.33 -15.06 -39.19
CA ALA A 79 -1.68 -15.52 -37.95
C ALA A 79 -0.30 -16.15 -38.25
N ALA A 80 -0.19 -16.90 -39.35
CA ALA A 80 1.07 -17.47 -39.78
C ALA A 80 2.10 -16.39 -40.21
N ALA A 81 1.65 -15.29 -40.83
CA ALA A 81 2.51 -14.17 -41.18
C ALA A 81 2.97 -13.35 -39.95
N GLU A 82 2.08 -13.20 -38.96
CA GLU A 82 2.37 -12.53 -37.69
C GLU A 82 3.36 -13.34 -36.84
N ALA A 83 3.17 -14.66 -36.71
CA ALA A 83 4.08 -15.56 -36.00
C ALA A 83 5.48 -15.59 -36.63
N ALA A 84 5.57 -15.62 -37.97
CA ALA A 84 6.85 -15.55 -38.67
C ALA A 84 7.58 -14.20 -38.47
N ALA A 85 6.84 -13.09 -38.39
CA ALA A 85 7.41 -11.79 -38.07
C ALA A 85 7.86 -11.70 -36.60
N ALA A 86 7.11 -12.30 -35.67
CA ALA A 86 7.44 -12.39 -34.26
C ALA A 86 8.72 -13.21 -34.01
N LEU A 87 8.84 -14.38 -34.62
CA LEU A 87 10.04 -15.23 -34.56
C LEU A 87 11.30 -14.49 -35.08
N ALA A 88 11.15 -13.75 -36.19
CA ALA A 88 12.25 -12.95 -36.75
C ALA A 88 12.66 -11.76 -35.84
N ALA A 89 11.74 -11.25 -35.01
CA ALA A 89 12.01 -10.18 -34.05
C ALA A 89 12.63 -10.70 -32.74
N VAL A 90 12.26 -11.91 -32.29
CA VAL A 90 12.86 -12.59 -31.13
C VAL A 90 14.35 -12.87 -31.37
N GLU A 91 14.73 -13.21 -32.60
CA GLU A 91 16.14 -13.43 -32.99
C GLU A 91 17.01 -12.16 -32.89
N THR A 92 16.42 -10.97 -33.06
CA THR A 92 17.19 -9.70 -32.99
C THR A 92 17.47 -9.21 -31.58
N ASP A 93 16.79 -9.74 -30.57
CA ASP A 93 16.92 -9.31 -29.18
C ASP A 93 17.09 -10.53 -28.27
N ALA A 94 18.28 -11.12 -28.30
CA ALA A 94 18.68 -12.27 -27.49
C ALA A 94 18.55 -12.03 -25.96
N GLY A 95 18.28 -10.79 -25.53
CA GLY A 95 17.96 -10.44 -24.14
C GLY A 95 16.46 -10.36 -23.84
N ARG A 96 15.57 -10.61 -24.80
CA ARG A 96 14.12 -10.51 -24.58
C ARG A 96 13.62 -11.72 -23.79
N THR A 97 13.35 -11.51 -22.51
CA THR A 97 12.70 -12.49 -21.64
C THR A 97 11.30 -12.01 -21.28
N THR A 98 10.37 -12.95 -21.17
CA THR A 98 8.99 -12.72 -20.71
C THR A 98 8.88 -12.83 -19.19
N ASP A 99 9.87 -13.39 -18.50
CA ASP A 99 9.90 -13.51 -17.03
C ASP A 99 10.27 -12.17 -16.36
N PRO A 100 9.34 -11.57 -15.60
CA PRO A 100 9.60 -10.32 -14.89
C PRO A 100 10.75 -10.42 -13.87
N VAL A 101 11.01 -11.62 -13.30
CA VAL A 101 12.13 -11.84 -12.37
C VAL A 101 13.45 -11.62 -13.08
N ARG A 102 13.63 -12.19 -14.27
CA ARG A 102 14.85 -12.03 -15.07
C ARG A 102 15.04 -10.59 -15.54
N MET A 103 13.96 -9.93 -15.97
CA MET A 103 13.99 -8.50 -16.30
C MET A 103 14.52 -7.67 -15.13
N TYR A 104 13.98 -7.90 -13.94
CA TYR A 104 14.38 -7.21 -12.71
C TYR A 104 15.84 -7.49 -12.33
N MET A 105 16.29 -8.75 -12.39
CA MET A 105 17.67 -9.13 -12.09
C MET A 105 18.68 -8.46 -13.04
N ARG A 106 18.32 -8.32 -14.32
CA ARG A 106 19.14 -7.63 -15.32
C ARG A 106 19.25 -6.14 -15.04
N GLU A 107 18.14 -5.46 -14.79
CA GLU A 107 18.13 -4.03 -14.49
C GLU A 107 18.94 -3.72 -13.23
N MET A 108 18.72 -4.49 -12.16
CA MET A 108 19.50 -4.37 -10.94
C MET A 108 20.99 -4.68 -11.18
N GLY A 109 21.29 -5.64 -12.06
CA GLY A 109 22.64 -6.02 -12.45
C GLY A 109 23.50 -4.86 -12.96
N THR A 110 22.89 -3.81 -13.51
CA THR A 110 23.56 -2.62 -14.05
C THR A 110 24.15 -1.70 -12.97
N VAL A 111 23.64 -1.75 -11.74
CA VAL A 111 24.08 -0.87 -10.65
C VAL A 111 25.24 -1.53 -9.91
N GLU A 112 26.34 -0.81 -9.69
CA GLU A 112 27.50 -1.31 -8.96
C GLU A 112 27.24 -1.46 -7.45
N LEU A 113 28.00 -2.34 -6.79
CA LEU A 113 27.93 -2.49 -5.33
C LEU A 113 28.65 -1.33 -4.64
N LEU A 114 28.06 -0.84 -3.54
CA LEU A 114 28.62 0.27 -2.77
C LEU A 114 29.68 -0.22 -1.77
N THR A 115 30.74 0.56 -1.58
CA THR A 115 31.71 0.35 -0.49
C THR A 115 31.20 1.02 0.80
N ARG A 116 31.76 0.67 1.96
CA ARG A 116 31.43 1.32 3.24
C ARG A 116 31.64 2.85 3.19
N GLU A 117 32.70 3.29 2.51
CA GLU A 117 32.96 4.73 2.33
C GLU A 117 31.89 5.37 1.44
N GLY A 118 31.48 4.69 0.38
CA GLY A 118 30.35 5.11 -0.47
C GLY A 118 29.04 5.23 0.31
N GLU A 119 28.74 4.27 1.20
CA GLU A 119 27.55 4.31 2.08
C GLU A 119 27.53 5.59 2.93
N ILE A 120 28.68 5.91 3.54
CA ILE A 120 28.84 7.10 4.38
C ILE A 120 28.68 8.38 3.54
N VAL A 121 29.30 8.45 2.35
CA VAL A 121 29.17 9.62 1.46
C VAL A 121 27.73 9.86 1.04
N ILE A 122 26.98 8.81 0.72
CA ILE A 122 25.57 8.93 0.37
C ILE A 122 24.74 9.34 1.59
N ALA A 123 24.98 8.76 2.77
CA ALA A 123 24.30 9.15 4.00
C ALA A 123 24.51 10.64 4.33
N LYS A 124 25.75 11.14 4.22
CA LYS A 124 26.06 12.57 4.38
C LYS A 124 25.31 13.45 3.38
N ARG A 125 25.22 13.03 2.11
CA ARG A 125 24.45 13.74 1.07
C ARG A 125 22.94 13.78 1.38
N ILE A 126 22.40 12.73 2.01
CA ILE A 126 21.01 12.70 2.47
C ILE A 126 20.81 13.73 3.59
N GLU A 127 21.66 13.70 4.62
CA GLU A 127 21.60 14.64 5.74
C GLU A 127 21.79 16.09 5.29
N GLU A 128 22.71 16.36 4.39
CA GLU A 128 22.92 17.68 3.80
C GLU A 128 21.67 18.17 3.03
N GLY A 129 21.03 17.29 2.26
CA GLY A 129 19.78 17.62 1.57
C GLY A 129 18.63 17.94 2.53
N ILE A 130 18.53 17.23 3.66
CA ILE A 130 17.53 17.51 4.71
C ILE A 130 17.84 18.84 5.41
N ARG A 131 19.11 19.10 5.76
CA ARG A 131 19.55 20.38 6.33
C ARG A 131 19.28 21.56 5.40
N ASP A 132 19.52 21.41 4.10
CA ASP A 132 19.22 22.42 3.09
C ASP A 132 17.71 22.77 3.07
N VAL A 133 16.84 21.76 3.23
CA VAL A 133 15.38 21.96 3.34
C VAL A 133 15.04 22.70 4.63
N MET A 134 15.54 22.24 5.77
CA MET A 134 15.27 22.86 7.07
C MET A 134 15.73 24.32 7.11
N ALA A 135 16.94 24.60 6.62
CA ALA A 135 17.46 25.96 6.50
C ALA A 135 16.55 26.85 5.64
N ALA A 136 16.03 26.33 4.51
CA ALA A 136 15.11 27.07 3.65
C ALA A 136 13.73 27.30 4.31
N VAL A 137 13.18 26.29 4.98
CA VAL A 137 11.90 26.39 5.71
C VAL A 137 11.98 27.42 6.84
N ALA A 138 13.13 27.55 7.51
CA ALA A 138 13.33 28.56 8.55
C ALA A 138 13.21 30.01 8.04
N HIS A 139 13.42 30.25 6.75
CA HIS A 139 13.24 31.58 6.16
C HIS A 139 11.76 31.92 5.96
N PHE A 140 10.87 30.92 5.97
CA PHE A 140 9.43 31.14 5.85
C PHE A 140 8.86 31.62 7.20
N PRO A 141 8.13 32.76 7.24
CA PRO A 141 7.56 33.30 8.48
C PRO A 141 6.70 32.29 9.23
N GLY A 142 6.81 32.31 10.55
CA GLY A 142 6.01 31.48 11.44
C GLY A 142 6.42 30.00 11.54
N THR A 143 7.31 29.48 10.70
CA THR A 143 7.70 28.05 10.76
C THR A 143 8.47 27.72 12.04
N ALA A 144 9.59 28.40 12.29
CA ALA A 144 10.38 28.23 13.51
C ALA A 144 9.53 28.52 14.76
N GLY A 145 8.69 29.56 14.72
CA GLY A 145 7.76 29.89 15.80
C GLY A 145 6.72 28.80 16.07
N THR A 146 6.20 28.14 15.02
CA THR A 146 5.27 27.00 15.15
C THR A 146 5.93 25.81 15.83
N VAL A 147 7.19 25.52 15.50
CA VAL A 147 7.95 24.42 16.14
C VAL A 147 8.22 24.73 17.61
N ILE A 148 8.61 25.97 17.93
CA ILE A 148 8.80 26.42 19.32
C ILE A 148 7.49 26.32 20.11
N GLN A 149 6.38 26.80 19.56
CA GLN A 149 5.06 26.70 20.21
C GLN A 149 4.62 25.26 20.41
N ALA A 150 4.90 24.37 19.45
CA ALA A 150 4.61 22.95 19.59
C ALA A 150 5.44 22.34 20.72
N TYR A 151 6.73 22.71 20.84
CA TYR A 151 7.59 22.28 21.94
C TYR A 151 7.10 22.78 23.30
N ASP A 152 6.72 24.06 23.40
CA ASP A 152 6.16 24.63 24.64
C ASP A 152 4.89 23.88 25.08
N ARG A 153 3.99 23.54 24.13
CA ARG A 153 2.79 22.74 24.43
C ARG A 153 3.11 21.34 24.91
N ILE A 154 4.19 20.72 24.43
CA ILE A 154 4.61 19.39 24.90
C ILE A 154 5.13 19.48 26.33
N ILE A 155 5.92 20.51 26.65
CA ILE A 155 6.38 20.75 28.03
C ILE A 155 5.18 20.98 28.96
N GLU A 156 4.20 21.79 28.54
CA GLU A 156 3.01 22.11 29.35
C GLU A 156 2.09 20.90 29.58
N ASN A 157 1.95 20.02 28.58
CA ASN A 157 1.03 18.87 28.64
C ASN A 157 1.73 17.55 29.01
N GLU A 158 3.01 17.60 29.43
CA GLU A 158 3.82 16.41 29.75
C GLU A 158 3.86 15.37 28.60
N GLY A 159 3.92 15.85 27.36
CA GLY A 159 4.03 14.98 26.17
C GLY A 159 5.44 14.44 25.95
N ARG A 160 5.60 13.52 24.99
CA ARG A 160 6.93 13.00 24.61
C ARG A 160 7.63 13.96 23.65
N ILE A 161 8.87 14.35 23.96
CA ILE A 161 9.69 15.22 23.10
C ILE A 161 9.88 14.61 21.69
N SER A 162 9.95 13.28 21.62
CA SER A 162 10.09 12.49 20.39
C SER A 162 8.95 12.68 19.38
N ASP A 163 7.79 13.19 19.81
CA ASP A 163 6.67 13.51 18.92
C ASP A 163 6.98 14.70 17.98
N ILE A 164 7.90 15.61 18.38
CA ILE A 164 8.33 16.77 17.57
C ILE A 164 9.75 16.59 17.08
N VAL A 165 10.69 16.28 17.98
CA VAL A 165 12.12 16.19 17.66
C VAL A 165 12.61 14.79 17.96
N THR A 166 13.08 14.11 16.91
CA THR A 166 13.64 12.75 17.02
C THR A 166 15.15 12.75 17.28
N GLY A 167 15.82 13.88 17.09
CA GLY A 167 17.27 14.02 17.27
C GLY A 167 17.85 15.27 16.61
N PHE A 168 19.17 15.30 16.46
CA PHE A 168 19.90 16.38 15.81
C PHE A 168 20.86 15.85 14.71
N LEU A 169 20.96 16.60 13.61
CA LEU A 169 21.79 16.34 12.43
C LEU A 169 22.93 17.36 12.37
N ASP A 170 23.85 17.29 13.32
CA ASP A 170 24.97 18.23 13.35
C ASP A 170 25.97 17.96 12.21
N PRO A 171 26.59 18.99 11.62
CA PRO A 171 27.73 18.79 10.72
C PRO A 171 28.84 17.95 11.39
N ASP A 172 29.55 17.10 10.65
CA ASP A 172 30.64 16.28 11.21
C ASP A 172 31.78 17.09 11.84
N ASP A 173 31.98 18.34 11.38
CA ASP A 173 32.99 19.27 11.90
C ASP A 173 32.45 20.16 13.03
N ALA A 174 31.20 19.96 13.48
CA ALA A 174 30.64 20.71 14.59
C ALA A 174 31.15 20.12 15.91
N GLU A 175 31.64 20.98 16.80
CA GLU A 175 31.85 20.58 18.19
C GLU A 175 30.52 20.10 18.79
N PRO A 176 30.53 19.10 19.69
CA PRO A 176 29.34 18.70 20.42
C PRO A 176 28.69 19.96 20.98
N PHE A 177 27.37 20.08 20.84
CA PHE A 177 26.64 21.21 21.39
C PHE A 177 26.71 21.14 22.92
N MET A 178 27.77 21.70 23.48
CA MET A 178 27.86 22.05 24.89
C MET A 178 27.26 23.45 24.96
N GLY A 179 26.02 23.58 25.46
CA GLY A 179 25.54 24.89 25.86
C GLY A 179 26.52 25.52 26.85
N GLU A 180 26.48 26.84 27.02
CA GLU A 180 27.21 27.46 28.12
C GLU A 180 26.68 26.90 29.45
N GLU A 181 27.42 25.96 30.05
CA GLU A 181 27.13 25.43 31.37
C GLU A 181 27.24 26.56 32.40
N PRO A 182 26.26 26.74 33.32
CA PRO A 182 26.58 27.30 34.61
C PRO A 182 27.42 26.27 35.38
N ALA A 183 28.59 26.70 35.85
CA ALA A 183 29.62 25.90 36.50
C ALA A 183 29.11 24.72 37.35
N ALA A 184 29.57 23.52 37.00
CA ALA A 184 29.34 22.27 37.74
C ALA A 184 29.85 22.33 39.20
N PRO A 185 29.20 21.62 40.14
CA PRO A 185 29.88 20.99 41.26
C PRO A 185 30.29 19.55 40.92
N GLU A 186 31.37 19.14 41.58
CA GLU A 186 32.26 18.01 41.30
C GLU A 186 31.62 16.60 41.35
N GLU A 187 32.31 15.71 40.64
CA GLU A 187 32.17 14.25 40.59
C GLU A 187 31.93 13.57 41.94
N THR A 188 31.14 12.49 41.91
CA THR A 188 31.44 11.29 42.70
C THR A 188 31.26 10.06 41.83
N SER A 189 32.39 9.41 41.58
CA SER A 189 32.54 8.06 41.04
C SER A 189 32.05 7.00 42.02
N THR A 190 31.39 5.96 41.51
CA THR A 190 31.41 4.62 42.10
C THR A 190 31.47 3.59 40.98
N GLU A 191 32.61 2.90 40.92
CA GLU A 191 32.86 1.69 40.15
C GLU A 191 32.20 0.45 40.80
N ASP A 192 32.15 -0.62 40.00
CA ASP A 192 31.93 -2.05 40.30
C ASP A 192 30.46 -2.53 40.39
N THR A 193 30.02 -3.53 39.61
CA THR A 193 30.60 -4.88 39.45
C THR A 193 30.11 -5.60 38.19
N ASP A 194 31.00 -6.41 37.60
CA ASP A 194 30.72 -7.47 36.61
C ASP A 194 29.93 -8.66 37.23
N SER A 195 29.00 -9.25 36.46
CA SER A 195 28.89 -10.73 36.30
C SER A 195 27.83 -11.17 35.26
N ASP A 196 28.31 -11.92 34.27
CA ASP A 196 27.75 -13.10 33.57
C ASP A 196 26.40 -13.09 32.80
N ASP A 197 26.57 -13.21 31.49
CA ASP A 197 25.95 -14.16 30.53
C ASP A 197 24.83 -15.10 31.04
N SER A 198 23.63 -14.98 30.46
CA SER A 198 22.81 -16.12 30.02
C SER A 198 21.55 -15.70 29.24
N ASP A 199 21.52 -16.15 27.98
CA ASP A 199 20.40 -16.65 27.17
C ASP A 199 19.13 -15.82 26.94
N ASP A 200 18.96 -15.48 25.65
CA ASP A 200 17.73 -15.52 24.83
C ASP A 200 16.40 -15.75 25.58
N ASP A 201 15.63 -14.67 25.75
CA ASP A 201 14.17 -14.77 25.69
C ASP A 201 13.58 -13.55 24.97
N ASP A 202 13.24 -13.78 23.70
CA ASP A 202 12.42 -12.93 22.84
C ASP A 202 11.01 -12.81 23.47
N SER A 203 10.86 -11.88 24.41
CA SER A 203 9.56 -11.37 24.83
C SER A 203 9.34 -10.00 24.17
N SER A 204 8.52 -10.03 23.12
CA SER A 204 7.99 -8.87 22.42
C SER A 204 7.06 -8.07 23.33
N SER A 205 7.64 -7.33 24.26
CA SER A 205 7.03 -6.11 24.79
C SER A 205 7.50 -4.97 23.89
N ASP A 206 6.55 -4.39 23.15
CA ASP A 206 6.68 -3.10 22.48
C ASP A 206 6.86 -1.99 23.55
N ASP A 207 7.93 -2.06 24.34
CA ASP A 207 8.49 -0.86 24.94
C ASP A 207 9.36 -0.25 23.84
N ASP A 208 8.80 0.77 23.18
CA ASP A 208 9.55 1.78 22.46
C ASP A 208 10.76 2.14 23.33
N ASN A 209 11.95 1.65 22.98
CA ASN A 209 13.20 2.19 23.50
C ASN A 209 13.16 3.68 23.18
N ASP A 210 12.80 4.47 24.18
CA ASP A 210 12.65 5.93 24.14
C ASP A 210 14.05 6.55 24.05
N ASN A 211 14.71 6.29 22.93
CA ASN A 211 15.90 6.98 22.45
C ASN A 211 15.48 8.37 21.93
N GLY A 212 14.73 9.10 22.75
CA GLY A 212 14.47 10.52 22.52
C GLY A 212 15.77 11.32 22.63
N PRO A 213 15.83 12.51 22.03
CA PRO A 213 16.97 13.41 22.25
C PRO A 213 17.07 13.78 23.74
N ASP A 214 18.29 14.06 24.20
CA ASP A 214 18.52 14.51 25.58
C ASP A 214 17.63 15.73 25.89
N PRO A 215 16.77 15.67 26.93
CA PRO A 215 15.90 16.78 27.30
C PRO A 215 16.64 18.09 27.57
N GLU A 216 17.84 18.03 28.17
CA GLU A 216 18.61 19.23 28.51
C GLU A 216 19.23 19.88 27.27
N GLU A 217 19.86 19.08 26.41
CA GLU A 217 20.39 19.53 25.11
C GLU A 217 19.28 20.14 24.26
N THR A 218 18.12 19.47 24.23
CA THR A 218 16.95 19.92 23.48
C THR A 218 16.48 21.28 23.97
N ARG A 219 16.34 21.46 25.28
CA ARG A 219 15.94 22.74 25.89
C ARG A 219 16.89 23.87 25.48
N LEU A 220 18.20 23.65 25.60
CA LEU A 220 19.22 24.65 25.25
C LEU A 220 19.19 25.03 23.77
N ARG A 221 19.01 24.06 22.86
CA ARG A 221 18.87 24.33 21.43
C ARG A 221 17.60 25.10 21.10
N PHE A 222 16.48 24.82 21.79
CA PHE A 222 15.23 25.58 21.63
C PHE A 222 15.35 27.02 22.18
N GLU A 223 16.10 27.22 23.25
CA GLU A 223 16.41 28.55 23.79
C GLU A 223 17.24 29.38 22.80
N LEU A 224 18.31 28.78 22.24
CA LEU A 224 19.10 29.42 21.19
C LEU A 224 18.26 29.73 19.94
N LEU A 225 17.37 28.82 19.54
CA LEU A 225 16.46 29.03 18.42
C LEU A 225 15.52 30.23 18.69
N ARG A 226 15.01 30.36 19.93
CA ARG A 226 14.17 31.48 20.34
C ARG A 226 14.94 32.81 20.29
N GLU A 227 16.15 32.85 20.81
CA GLU A 227 17.02 34.04 20.76
C GLU A 227 17.25 34.50 19.31
N LYS A 228 17.61 33.56 18.41
CA LYS A 228 17.85 33.87 17.00
C LYS A 228 16.57 34.26 16.25
N LEU A 229 15.43 33.67 16.61
CA LEU A 229 14.14 34.05 16.05
C LEU A 229 13.77 35.49 16.45
N ASP A 230 13.96 35.86 17.71
CA ASP A 230 13.71 37.21 18.20
C ASP A 230 14.65 38.23 17.54
N ALA A 231 15.93 37.90 17.39
CA ALA A 231 16.89 38.73 16.67
C ALA A 231 16.50 38.93 15.19
N ALA A 232 16.04 37.87 14.51
CA ALA A 232 15.56 37.94 13.13
C ALA A 232 14.29 38.80 13.00
N ASN A 233 13.32 38.65 13.90
CA ASN A 233 12.10 39.45 13.94
C ASN A 233 12.42 40.94 14.17
N MET A 234 13.31 41.25 15.12
CA MET A 234 13.75 42.64 15.36
C MET A 234 14.46 43.25 14.15
N ALA A 235 15.25 42.46 13.40
CA ALA A 235 15.90 42.92 12.18
C ALA A 235 14.90 43.18 11.06
N LEU A 236 13.90 42.29 10.90
CA LEU A 236 12.80 42.43 9.94
C LEU A 236 12.01 43.71 10.18
N GLU A 237 11.66 44.02 11.44
CA GLU A 237 10.92 45.24 11.80
C GLU A 237 11.73 46.53 11.54
N LYS A 238 13.06 46.50 11.75
CA LYS A 238 13.91 47.70 11.67
C LYS A 238 14.39 48.03 10.27
N TYR A 239 14.82 47.04 9.50
CA TYR A 239 15.52 47.24 8.23
C TYR A 239 14.76 46.69 7.01
N GLY A 240 13.69 45.92 7.25
CA GLY A 240 12.99 45.19 6.21
C GLY A 240 13.76 43.95 5.75
N ARG A 241 13.10 43.12 4.95
CA ARG A 241 13.57 41.78 4.57
C ARG A 241 14.73 41.76 3.56
N SER A 242 14.83 42.81 2.73
CA SER A 242 15.84 42.92 1.68
C SER A 242 17.18 43.50 2.14
N ASP A 243 17.27 44.03 3.37
CA ASP A 243 18.54 44.53 3.91
C ASP A 243 19.50 43.39 4.25
N LYS A 244 20.79 43.63 4.05
CA LYS A 244 21.84 42.62 4.25
C LYS A 244 21.88 42.11 5.69
N LYS A 245 21.69 42.99 6.67
CA LYS A 245 21.69 42.61 8.10
C LYS A 245 20.54 41.66 8.44
N THR A 246 19.37 41.88 7.85
CA THR A 246 18.21 41.00 8.03
C THR A 246 18.43 39.65 7.37
N GLN A 247 19.03 39.63 6.17
CA GLN A 247 19.40 38.38 5.51
C GLN A 247 20.45 37.59 6.30
N ASP A 248 21.44 38.27 6.88
CA ASP A 248 22.44 37.64 7.74
C ASP A 248 21.77 37.03 9.00
N ALA A 249 20.85 37.75 9.65
CA ALA A 249 20.09 37.23 10.80
C ALA A 249 19.18 36.03 10.44
N LEU A 250 18.51 36.06 9.28
CA LEU A 250 17.70 34.94 8.78
C LEU A 250 18.56 33.73 8.41
N ASN A 251 19.76 33.96 7.88
CA ASN A 251 20.71 32.89 7.60
C ASN A 251 21.22 32.25 8.90
N GLU A 252 21.53 33.03 9.94
CA GLU A 252 21.87 32.51 11.27
C GLU A 252 20.73 31.69 11.87
N LEU A 253 19.48 32.18 11.80
CA LEU A 253 18.30 31.42 12.22
C LEU A 253 18.20 30.10 11.45
N GLY A 254 18.40 30.13 10.13
CA GLY A 254 18.40 28.93 9.29
C GLY A 254 19.51 27.95 9.65
N GLN A 255 20.70 28.43 10.03
CA GLN A 255 21.81 27.58 10.47
C GLN A 255 21.53 26.91 11.81
N VAL A 256 20.88 27.59 12.76
CA VAL A 256 20.47 27.01 14.04
C VAL A 256 19.31 26.04 13.86
N PHE A 257 18.38 26.31 12.94
CA PHE A 257 17.23 25.43 12.68
C PHE A 257 17.57 24.19 11.84
N ALA A 258 18.60 24.27 10.98
CA ALA A 258 18.95 23.20 10.05
C ALA A 258 19.27 21.83 10.71
N PRO A 259 19.96 21.75 11.85
CA PRO A 259 20.28 20.49 12.52
C PRO A 259 19.07 19.81 13.18
N PHE A 260 17.91 20.46 13.34
CA PHE A 260 16.77 19.82 13.99
C PHE A 260 16.22 18.65 13.14
N LYS A 261 16.27 17.43 13.68
CA LYS A 261 15.65 16.24 13.05
C LYS A 261 14.22 16.09 13.54
N LEU A 262 13.31 16.78 12.86
CA LEU A 262 11.88 16.72 13.19
C LEU A 262 11.29 15.34 12.92
N ALA A 263 10.25 14.98 13.68
CA ALA A 263 9.42 13.83 13.36
C ALA A 263 8.80 14.00 11.96
N ASN A 264 8.67 12.91 11.19
CA ASN A 264 8.22 12.95 9.79
C ASN A 264 6.92 13.75 9.60
N LYS A 265 5.96 13.60 10.51
CA LYS A 265 4.68 14.32 10.45
C LYS A 265 4.89 15.83 10.57
N ALA A 266 5.63 16.29 11.58
CA ALA A 266 5.92 17.70 11.79
C ALA A 266 6.73 18.29 10.62
N PHE A 267 7.72 17.53 10.13
CA PHE A 267 8.50 17.92 8.95
C PHE A 267 7.63 18.11 7.71
N GLU A 268 6.75 17.15 7.41
CA GLU A 268 5.84 17.21 6.26
C GLU A 268 4.84 18.36 6.38
N GLU A 269 4.29 18.62 7.57
CA GLU A 269 3.38 19.75 7.81
C GLU A 269 4.06 21.10 7.48
N LEU A 270 5.29 21.32 7.93
CA LEU A 270 6.03 22.55 7.65
C LEU A 270 6.33 22.73 6.15
N VAL A 271 6.80 21.67 5.49
CA VAL A 271 7.09 21.70 4.04
C VAL A 271 5.80 21.93 3.24
N ASN A 272 4.69 21.34 3.68
CA ASN A 272 3.39 21.49 3.03
C ASN A 272 2.88 22.93 3.11
N VAL A 273 3.07 23.65 4.22
CA VAL A 273 2.70 25.08 4.32
C VAL A 273 3.42 25.92 3.27
N VAL A 274 4.72 25.72 3.08
CA VAL A 274 5.51 26.45 2.07
C VAL A 274 5.05 26.09 0.65
N ARG A 275 4.76 24.81 0.39
CA ARG A 275 4.29 24.33 -0.92
C ARG A 275 2.89 24.81 -1.26
N SER A 276 1.91 24.64 -0.36
CA SER A 276 0.53 25.04 -0.59
C SER A 276 0.41 26.54 -0.85
N THR A 277 1.20 27.35 -0.13
CA THR A 277 1.27 28.80 -0.35
C THR A 277 1.78 29.13 -1.75
N ASN A 278 2.89 28.51 -2.18
CA ASN A 278 3.43 28.72 -3.51
C ASN A 278 2.50 28.18 -4.61
N ASP A 279 1.85 27.03 -4.39
CA ASP A 279 0.90 26.44 -5.34
C ASP A 279 -0.31 27.35 -5.55
N LEU A 280 -0.84 27.97 -4.49
CA LEU A 280 -1.92 28.95 -4.59
C LEU A 280 -1.49 30.17 -5.43
N VAL A 281 -0.26 30.67 -5.25
CA VAL A 281 0.29 31.73 -6.10
C VAL A 281 0.37 31.24 -7.56
N ARG A 282 0.98 30.06 -7.80
CA ARG A 282 1.17 29.50 -9.15
C ARG A 282 -0.14 29.20 -9.88
N GLU A 283 -1.17 28.77 -9.17
CA GLU A 283 -2.50 28.53 -9.74
C GLU A 283 -3.10 29.83 -10.29
N ASN A 284 -3.04 30.90 -9.50
CA ASN A 284 -3.52 32.21 -9.93
C ASN A 284 -2.66 32.77 -11.09
N GLU A 285 -1.33 32.59 -11.08
CA GLU A 285 -0.46 32.96 -12.21
C GLU A 285 -0.81 32.21 -13.50
N ARG A 286 -1.05 30.90 -13.41
CA ARG A 286 -1.43 30.06 -14.54
C ARG A 286 -2.79 30.50 -15.10
N ALA A 287 -3.75 30.81 -14.23
CA ALA A 287 -5.05 31.34 -14.64
C ALA A 287 -4.90 32.69 -15.38
N ILE A 288 -4.09 33.62 -14.86
CA ILE A 288 -3.80 34.89 -15.54
C ILE A 288 -3.11 34.64 -16.89
N MET A 289 -2.12 33.75 -16.92
CA MET A 289 -1.44 33.38 -18.17
C MET A 289 -2.42 32.78 -19.19
N GLN A 290 -3.34 31.93 -18.76
CA GLN A 290 -4.34 31.31 -19.63
C GLN A 290 -5.28 32.35 -20.22
N ILE A 291 -5.78 33.29 -19.41
CA ILE A 291 -6.62 34.40 -19.89
C ILE A 291 -5.86 35.25 -20.90
N CYS A 292 -4.64 35.69 -20.57
CA CYS A 292 -3.85 36.57 -21.44
C CYS A 292 -3.43 35.89 -22.74
N VAL A 293 -2.87 34.67 -22.67
CA VAL A 293 -2.26 34.00 -23.82
C VAL A 293 -3.31 33.29 -24.68
N ARG A 294 -4.23 32.54 -24.08
CA ARG A 294 -5.19 31.70 -24.82
C ARG A 294 -6.42 32.49 -25.25
N ASP A 295 -7.03 33.20 -24.31
CA ASP A 295 -8.32 33.86 -24.53
C ASP A 295 -8.10 35.22 -25.22
N CYS A 296 -7.11 36.01 -24.76
CA CYS A 296 -6.80 37.33 -25.35
C CYS A 296 -5.76 37.29 -26.49
N LYS A 297 -5.25 36.10 -26.85
CA LYS A 297 -4.26 35.89 -27.92
C LYS A 297 -2.95 36.67 -27.75
N MET A 298 -2.56 36.99 -26.53
CA MET A 298 -1.25 37.59 -26.24
C MET A 298 -0.12 36.58 -26.55
N PRO A 299 0.92 36.94 -27.31
CA PRO A 299 2.07 36.05 -27.50
C PRO A 299 2.73 35.71 -26.16
N ARG A 300 2.99 34.42 -25.91
CA ARG A 300 3.61 33.94 -24.66
C ARG A 300 4.92 34.66 -24.31
N LYS A 301 5.72 35.02 -25.32
CA LYS A 301 6.98 35.78 -25.13
C LYS A 301 6.74 37.16 -24.53
N ASP A 302 5.66 37.83 -24.91
CA ASP A 302 5.32 39.15 -24.37
C ASP A 302 4.86 39.04 -22.92
N PHE A 303 4.08 38.01 -22.61
CA PHE A 303 3.61 37.75 -21.24
C PHE A 303 4.80 37.49 -20.30
N ILE A 304 5.71 36.59 -20.67
CA ILE A 304 6.90 36.25 -19.86
C ILE A 304 7.81 37.47 -19.64
N LYS A 305 7.85 38.42 -20.57
CA LYS A 305 8.64 39.66 -20.40
C LYS A 305 7.97 40.71 -19.52
N SER A 306 6.65 40.70 -19.42
CA SER A 306 5.89 41.80 -18.81
C SER A 306 5.28 41.45 -17.46
N PHE A 307 4.95 40.18 -17.21
CA PHE A 307 4.24 39.75 -16.02
C PHE A 307 5.13 39.51 -14.79
N PRO A 308 6.33 38.90 -14.88
CA PRO A 308 7.22 38.75 -13.72
C PRO A 308 7.58 40.11 -13.11
N GLY A 309 7.45 40.23 -11.79
CA GLY A 309 7.59 41.50 -11.04
C GLY A 309 6.33 42.36 -10.99
N ASN A 310 5.25 41.96 -11.69
CA ASN A 310 3.94 42.62 -11.68
C ASN A 310 2.83 41.69 -11.16
N GLU A 311 3.17 40.63 -10.44
CA GLU A 311 2.20 39.65 -9.92
C GLU A 311 1.15 40.31 -9.01
N VAL A 312 1.58 41.30 -8.22
CA VAL A 312 0.76 42.04 -7.24
C VAL A 312 0.29 43.39 -7.79
N ASN A 313 0.88 43.84 -8.89
CA ASN A 313 0.62 45.16 -9.46
C ASN A 313 -0.74 45.20 -10.17
N LEU A 314 -1.76 45.72 -9.51
CA LEU A 314 -3.13 45.81 -10.04
C LEU A 314 -3.24 46.71 -11.28
N ASP A 315 -2.32 47.66 -11.45
CA ASP A 315 -2.32 48.59 -12.59
C ASP A 315 -1.69 47.97 -13.85
N TRP A 316 -1.03 46.81 -13.74
CA TRP A 316 -0.35 46.17 -14.86
C TRP A 316 -1.32 45.81 -15.99
N ALA A 317 -2.45 45.19 -15.65
CA ALA A 317 -3.48 44.81 -16.61
C ALA A 317 -4.09 46.04 -17.31
N ASP A 318 -4.36 47.11 -16.55
CA ASP A 318 -4.87 48.37 -17.07
C ASP A 318 -3.88 49.06 -18.03
N LYS A 319 -2.59 49.05 -17.70
CA LYS A 319 -1.52 49.57 -18.58
C LYS A 319 -1.44 48.81 -19.90
N ILE A 320 -1.64 47.48 -19.89
CA ILE A 320 -1.63 46.68 -21.13
C ILE A 320 -2.92 46.92 -21.93
N ALA A 321 -4.08 47.04 -21.27
CA ALA A 321 -5.35 47.32 -21.92
C ALA A 321 -5.34 48.68 -22.66
N LYS A 322 -4.60 49.67 -22.13
CA LYS A 322 -4.41 51.00 -22.75
C LYS A 322 -3.33 51.04 -23.83
N SER A 323 -2.62 49.94 -24.09
CA SER A 323 -1.56 49.88 -25.09
C SER A 323 -2.10 49.75 -26.52
N LYS A 324 -1.31 50.14 -27.54
CA LYS A 324 -1.69 50.01 -28.97
C LYS A 324 -1.51 48.58 -29.53
N LYS A 325 -1.45 47.57 -28.67
CA LYS A 325 -1.17 46.18 -29.07
C LYS A 325 -2.46 45.47 -29.50
N PRO A 326 -2.40 44.48 -30.41
CA PRO A 326 -3.59 43.83 -30.95
C PRO A 326 -4.43 43.09 -29.89
N TYR A 327 -3.80 42.64 -28.80
CA TYR A 327 -4.45 41.95 -27.69
C TYR A 327 -4.96 42.88 -26.58
N ALA A 328 -4.73 44.19 -26.68
CA ALA A 328 -5.06 45.15 -25.62
C ALA A 328 -6.58 45.26 -25.37
N ALA A 329 -7.39 45.27 -26.44
CA ALA A 329 -8.84 45.35 -26.33
C ALA A 329 -9.44 44.12 -25.62
N ALA A 330 -8.98 42.91 -25.98
CA ALA A 330 -9.42 41.67 -25.37
C ALA A 330 -9.03 41.56 -23.88
N ILE A 331 -7.85 42.07 -23.50
CA ILE A 331 -7.43 42.15 -22.09
C ILE A 331 -8.30 43.15 -21.33
N GLY A 332 -8.72 44.26 -21.96
CA GLY A 332 -9.65 45.23 -21.38
C GLY A 332 -11.01 44.63 -21.01
N GLU A 333 -11.57 43.74 -21.84
CA GLU A 333 -12.84 43.04 -21.57
C GLU A 333 -12.76 42.07 -20.38
N ARG A 334 -11.58 41.51 -20.11
CA ARG A 334 -11.34 40.54 -19.02
C ARG A 334 -10.52 41.14 -17.87
N LEU A 335 -10.43 42.47 -17.79
CA LEU A 335 -9.60 43.19 -16.82
C LEU A 335 -10.01 42.86 -15.38
N ASP A 336 -11.32 42.84 -15.09
CA ASP A 336 -11.84 42.55 -13.76
C ASP A 336 -11.43 41.15 -13.25
N GLU A 337 -11.40 40.17 -14.14
CA GLU A 337 -10.99 38.81 -13.81
C GLU A 337 -9.49 38.74 -13.49
N ILE A 338 -8.64 39.40 -14.30
CA ILE A 338 -7.20 39.45 -14.07
C ILE A 338 -6.90 40.18 -12.76
N VAL A 339 -7.51 41.33 -12.52
CA VAL A 339 -7.34 42.11 -11.29
C VAL A 339 -7.83 41.31 -10.08
N ARG A 340 -8.92 40.55 -10.18
CA ARG A 340 -9.39 39.66 -9.11
C ARG A 340 -8.35 38.58 -8.77
N LEU A 341 -7.70 37.99 -9.77
CA LEU A 341 -6.64 37.00 -9.56
C LEU A 341 -5.39 37.65 -8.95
N GLN A 342 -4.98 38.83 -9.41
CA GLN A 342 -3.88 39.59 -8.79
C GLN A 342 -4.18 39.98 -7.34
N LYS A 343 -5.43 40.37 -7.02
CA LYS A 343 -5.87 40.59 -5.63
C LYS A 343 -5.78 39.34 -4.77
N ARG A 344 -6.07 38.15 -5.32
CA ARG A 344 -5.87 36.89 -4.59
C ARG A 344 -4.39 36.66 -4.29
N ILE A 345 -3.50 36.90 -5.24
CA ILE A 345 -2.05 36.81 -5.02
C ILE A 345 -1.61 37.83 -3.95
N HIS A 346 -2.14 39.05 -4.00
CA HIS A 346 -1.87 40.08 -2.99
C HIS A 346 -2.34 39.67 -1.59
N ASN A 347 -3.52 39.04 -1.48
CA ASN A 347 -4.03 38.54 -0.20
C ASN A 347 -3.09 37.48 0.38
N VAL A 348 -2.59 36.55 -0.45
CA VAL A 348 -1.62 35.53 0.00
C VAL A 348 -0.33 36.18 0.51
N GLN A 349 0.18 37.19 -0.21
CA GLN A 349 1.34 37.96 0.25
C GLN A 349 1.08 38.66 1.59
N THR A 350 -0.13 39.17 1.81
CA THR A 350 -0.51 39.85 3.06
C THR A 350 -0.70 38.87 4.21
N GLU A 351 -1.25 37.68 3.96
CA GLU A 351 -1.46 36.64 4.97
C GLU A 351 -0.14 36.06 5.48
N VAL A 352 0.86 35.93 4.61
CA VAL A 352 2.16 35.31 4.93
C VAL A 352 3.23 36.36 5.26
N ASP A 353 2.97 37.64 5.01
CA ASP A 353 3.92 38.76 5.15
C ASP A 353 5.24 38.52 4.39
N LEU A 354 5.10 38.12 3.12
CA LEU A 354 6.20 37.66 2.29
C LEU A 354 5.97 38.02 0.83
N ASP A 355 7.00 38.57 0.18
CA ASP A 355 6.94 38.88 -1.25
C ASP A 355 6.82 37.60 -2.09
N VAL A 356 6.04 37.68 -3.17
CA VAL A 356 5.84 36.57 -4.12
C VAL A 356 7.17 36.01 -4.67
N ALA A 357 8.17 36.87 -4.88
CA ALA A 357 9.50 36.45 -5.33
C ALA A 357 10.20 35.58 -4.27
N ASP A 358 10.13 35.97 -3.01
CA ASP A 358 10.73 35.25 -1.89
C ASP A 358 10.00 33.94 -1.61
N ILE A 359 8.66 33.91 -1.68
CA ILE A 359 7.87 32.66 -1.56
C ILE A 359 8.34 31.63 -2.59
N LYS A 360 8.50 32.05 -3.85
CA LYS A 360 8.98 31.18 -4.93
C LYS A 360 10.43 30.75 -4.72
N GLU A 361 11.30 31.64 -4.25
CA GLU A 361 12.71 31.31 -4.03
C GLU A 361 12.90 30.35 -2.85
N ILE A 362 12.18 30.54 -1.75
CA ILE A 362 12.17 29.62 -0.61
C ILE A 362 11.66 28.25 -1.06
N ASN A 363 10.52 28.19 -1.76
CA ASN A 363 9.97 26.94 -2.28
C ASN A 363 10.94 26.24 -3.26
N ARG A 364 11.66 27.02 -4.08
CA ARG A 364 12.71 26.49 -4.97
C ARG A 364 13.86 25.89 -4.16
N ARG A 365 14.36 26.56 -3.13
CA ARG A 365 15.42 26.03 -2.25
C ARG A 365 14.99 24.72 -1.57
N VAL A 366 13.78 24.68 -1.02
CA VAL A 366 13.16 23.46 -0.46
C VAL A 366 13.14 22.33 -1.51
N SER A 367 12.63 22.62 -2.71
CA SER A 367 12.54 21.62 -3.79
C SER A 367 13.92 21.07 -4.21
N ILE A 368 14.95 21.91 -4.23
CA ILE A 368 16.34 21.50 -4.54
C ILE A 368 16.89 20.59 -3.44
N GLY A 369 16.73 20.95 -2.17
CA GLY A 369 17.19 20.14 -1.03
C GLY A 369 16.50 18.77 -0.99
N GLU A 370 15.18 18.73 -1.20
CA GLU A 370 14.44 17.48 -1.28
C GLU A 370 14.85 16.63 -2.48
N ALA A 371 15.11 17.25 -3.63
CA ALA A 371 15.60 16.53 -4.81
C ALA A 371 16.99 15.92 -4.58
N LYS A 372 17.87 16.64 -3.87
CA LYS A 372 19.19 16.15 -3.47
C LYS A 372 19.07 14.95 -2.51
N ALA A 373 18.28 15.08 -1.45
CA ALA A 373 18.04 14.00 -0.49
C ALA A 373 17.38 12.77 -1.16
N ARG A 374 16.33 12.98 -1.96
CA ARG A 374 15.62 11.89 -2.65
C ARG A 374 16.51 11.16 -3.66
N ARG A 375 17.35 11.88 -4.41
CA ARG A 375 18.29 11.27 -5.35
C ARG A 375 19.32 10.42 -4.60
N ALA A 376 19.86 10.93 -3.49
CA ALA A 376 20.81 10.19 -2.67
C ALA A 376 20.16 8.94 -2.02
N LYS A 377 18.94 9.05 -1.49
CA LYS A 377 18.16 7.90 -1.00
C LYS A 377 17.95 6.85 -2.09
N LYS A 378 17.56 7.27 -3.30
CA LYS A 378 17.38 6.38 -4.45
C LYS A 378 18.67 5.64 -4.80
N GLU A 379 19.79 6.36 -4.89
CA GLU A 379 21.12 5.80 -5.15
C GLU A 379 21.51 4.75 -4.08
N MET A 380 21.22 5.04 -2.80
CA MET A 380 21.45 4.11 -1.69
C MET A 380 20.60 2.84 -1.78
N VAL A 381 19.32 2.97 -2.13
CA VAL A 381 18.40 1.83 -2.31
C VAL A 381 18.84 0.97 -3.48
N GLU A 382 19.11 1.57 -4.64
CA GLU A 382 19.51 0.87 -5.87
C GLU A 382 20.78 0.03 -5.68
N ALA A 383 21.79 0.57 -4.98
CA ALA A 383 23.02 -0.15 -4.69
C ALA A 383 22.82 -1.37 -3.76
N ASN A 384 21.74 -1.39 -2.97
CA ASN A 384 21.46 -2.40 -1.96
C ASN A 384 20.35 -3.39 -2.34
N LEU A 385 19.78 -3.33 -3.54
CA LEU A 385 18.72 -4.25 -3.99
C LEU A 385 19.16 -5.73 -3.95
N ARG A 386 20.45 -6.03 -4.18
CA ARG A 386 21.00 -7.39 -4.10
C ARG A 386 20.91 -7.98 -2.70
N LEU A 387 21.04 -7.15 -1.66
CA LEU A 387 20.89 -7.59 -0.27
C LEU A 387 19.47 -8.11 -0.04
N VAL A 388 18.45 -7.40 -0.53
CA VAL A 388 17.04 -7.78 -0.40
C VAL A 388 16.78 -9.15 -1.01
N ILE A 389 17.27 -9.39 -2.23
CA ILE A 389 17.16 -10.70 -2.90
C ILE A 389 17.81 -11.80 -2.08
N SER A 390 19.02 -11.57 -1.54
CA SER A 390 19.73 -12.58 -0.74
C SER A 390 18.96 -12.98 0.52
N ILE A 391 18.19 -12.05 1.09
CA ILE A 391 17.33 -12.28 2.25
C ILE A 391 16.02 -12.96 1.83
N ALA A 392 15.33 -12.42 0.82
CA ALA A 392 14.07 -12.92 0.30
C ALA A 392 14.14 -14.37 -0.19
N LYS A 393 15.29 -14.80 -0.73
CA LYS A 393 15.54 -16.20 -1.14
C LYS A 393 15.32 -17.22 -0.02
N LYS A 394 15.46 -16.85 1.26
CA LYS A 394 15.23 -17.74 2.41
C LYS A 394 13.74 -17.94 2.74
N TYR A 395 12.88 -17.15 2.12
CA TYR A 395 11.44 -17.10 2.35
C TYR A 395 10.63 -17.53 1.14
N THR A 396 11.28 -18.03 0.09
CA THR A 396 10.59 -18.68 -1.04
C THR A 396 9.80 -19.88 -0.55
N ASN A 397 8.72 -20.21 -1.26
CA ASN A 397 7.84 -21.34 -0.95
C ASN A 397 7.10 -21.24 0.39
N ARG A 398 6.82 -20.02 0.87
CA ARG A 398 6.00 -19.76 2.07
C ARG A 398 4.61 -19.20 1.74
N GLY A 399 4.12 -19.45 0.53
CA GLY A 399 2.78 -19.03 0.05
C GLY A 399 2.74 -17.73 -0.74
N LEU A 400 3.82 -16.93 -0.74
CA LEU A 400 3.92 -15.69 -1.53
C LEU A 400 4.91 -15.84 -2.69
N GLN A 401 4.64 -15.20 -3.83
CA GLN A 401 5.54 -15.22 -5.00
C GLN A 401 6.86 -14.53 -4.67
N PHE A 402 7.94 -14.97 -5.34
CA PHE A 402 9.27 -14.42 -5.10
C PHE A 402 9.39 -12.91 -5.40
N LEU A 403 8.69 -12.41 -6.43
CA LEU A 403 8.67 -10.98 -6.75
C LEU A 403 8.03 -10.16 -5.63
N ASP A 404 6.92 -10.63 -5.09
CA ASP A 404 6.21 -9.95 -4.01
C ASP A 404 7.08 -9.88 -2.74
N LEU A 405 7.78 -10.97 -2.41
CA LEU A 405 8.76 -10.99 -1.31
C LEU A 405 9.88 -9.95 -1.53
N ILE A 406 10.37 -9.80 -2.77
CA ILE A 406 11.37 -8.78 -3.11
C ILE A 406 10.77 -7.38 -2.95
N GLN A 407 9.55 -7.13 -3.42
CA GLN A 407 8.93 -5.81 -3.30
C GLN A 407 8.73 -5.40 -1.85
N GLU A 408 8.22 -6.30 -1.02
CA GLU A 408 8.01 -6.04 0.41
C GLU A 408 9.34 -5.86 1.14
N GLY A 409 10.36 -6.64 0.75
CA GLY A 409 11.73 -6.44 1.19
C GLY A 409 12.33 -5.09 0.77
N ASN A 410 12.04 -4.61 -0.45
CA ASN A 410 12.47 -3.30 -0.94
C ASN A 410 11.79 -2.16 -0.16
N ILE A 411 10.51 -2.32 0.21
CA ILE A 411 9.81 -1.37 1.09
C ILE A 411 10.48 -1.34 2.48
N GLY A 412 10.86 -2.51 3.02
CA GLY A 412 11.67 -2.61 4.24
C GLY A 412 13.02 -1.92 4.13
N LEU A 413 13.72 -2.10 3.00
CA LEU A 413 14.99 -1.43 2.70
C LEU A 413 14.83 0.09 2.64
N MET A 414 13.78 0.61 1.99
CA MET A 414 13.51 2.05 1.94
C MET A 414 13.35 2.65 3.35
N LYS A 415 12.60 1.96 4.22
CA LYS A 415 12.46 2.35 5.64
C LYS A 415 13.79 2.32 6.38
N ALA A 416 14.65 1.35 6.09
CA ALA A 416 15.99 1.29 6.67
C ALA A 416 16.86 2.47 6.23
N VAL A 417 16.82 2.85 4.95
CA VAL A 417 17.57 4.01 4.42
C VAL A 417 17.12 5.31 5.11
N ASP A 418 15.82 5.48 5.34
CA ASP A 418 15.29 6.69 5.99
C ASP A 418 15.75 6.84 7.45
N LYS A 419 15.96 5.73 8.15
CA LYS A 419 16.33 5.70 9.58
C LYS A 419 17.80 5.35 9.82
N PHE A 420 18.63 5.27 8.79
CA PHE A 420 20.02 4.86 8.95
C PHE A 420 20.88 5.98 9.54
N GLU A 421 21.66 5.65 10.56
CA GLU A 421 22.57 6.57 11.24
C GLU A 421 24.01 6.05 11.12
N TYR A 422 24.80 6.66 10.24
CA TYR A 422 26.19 6.21 10.00
C TYR A 422 27.12 6.50 11.19
N ARG A 423 26.78 7.46 12.06
CA ARG A 423 27.55 7.85 13.24
C ARG A 423 27.71 6.72 14.26
N ARG A 424 26.78 5.76 14.30
CA ARG A 424 26.87 4.57 15.16
C ARG A 424 27.98 3.60 14.73
N GLY A 425 28.58 3.79 13.56
CA GLY A 425 29.74 3.01 13.09
C GLY A 425 29.43 1.64 12.49
N TYR A 426 28.19 1.15 12.59
CA TYR A 426 27.77 -0.11 11.97
C TYR A 426 27.62 0.00 10.45
N LYS A 427 27.80 -1.12 9.74
CA LYS A 427 27.55 -1.19 8.28
C LYS A 427 26.06 -1.10 7.99
N PHE A 428 25.71 -0.48 6.86
CA PHE A 428 24.30 -0.36 6.47
C PHE A 428 23.61 -1.72 6.31
N SER A 429 24.31 -2.70 5.74
CA SER A 429 23.77 -4.06 5.55
C SER A 429 23.31 -4.74 6.84
N THR A 430 24.04 -4.54 7.95
CA THR A 430 23.67 -5.09 9.26
C THR A 430 22.34 -4.53 9.73
N TYR A 431 22.17 -3.20 9.62
CA TYR A 431 20.95 -2.51 10.02
C TYR A 431 19.77 -2.83 9.09
N ALA A 432 19.99 -2.76 7.78
CA ALA A 432 18.95 -3.00 6.77
C ALA A 432 18.40 -4.42 6.82
N THR A 433 19.23 -5.42 7.16
CA THR A 433 18.79 -6.82 7.24
C THR A 433 17.61 -7.01 8.19
N TRP A 434 17.58 -6.28 9.32
CA TRP A 434 16.48 -6.37 10.29
C TRP A 434 15.17 -5.85 9.68
N TRP A 435 15.19 -4.65 9.10
CA TRP A 435 14.01 -4.03 8.47
C TRP A 435 13.50 -4.82 7.27
N ILE A 436 14.39 -5.36 6.43
CA ILE A 436 14.03 -6.20 5.29
C ILE A 436 13.36 -7.49 5.79
N ARG A 437 13.96 -8.17 6.78
CA ARG A 437 13.39 -9.40 7.35
C ARG A 437 12.01 -9.17 7.96
N GLN A 438 11.87 -8.07 8.70
CA GLN A 438 10.63 -7.70 9.36
C GLN A 438 9.51 -7.44 8.34
N ALA A 439 9.81 -6.68 7.29
CA ALA A 439 8.84 -6.40 6.22
C ALA A 439 8.40 -7.68 5.49
N ILE A 440 9.35 -8.54 5.11
CA ILE A 440 9.05 -9.81 4.43
C ILE A 440 8.22 -10.74 5.32
N THR A 441 8.63 -10.92 6.58
CA THR A 441 7.94 -11.83 7.52
C THR A 441 6.52 -11.35 7.81
N ARG A 442 6.35 -10.03 7.96
CA ARG A 442 5.04 -9.41 8.15
C ARG A 442 4.14 -9.56 6.91
N SER A 443 4.67 -9.33 5.72
CA SER A 443 3.91 -9.49 4.47
C SER A 443 3.45 -10.94 4.28
N ILE A 444 4.31 -11.93 4.56
CA ILE A 444 3.92 -13.35 4.53
C ILE A 444 2.77 -13.62 5.49
N ALA A 445 2.86 -13.10 6.72
CA ALA A 445 1.81 -13.28 7.71
C ALA A 445 0.49 -12.61 7.26
N ASP A 446 0.57 -11.44 6.62
CA ASP A 446 -0.58 -10.63 6.28
C ASP A 446 -1.29 -11.05 4.98
N GLN A 447 -0.55 -11.54 3.98
CA GLN A 447 -1.00 -11.72 2.59
C GLN A 447 -0.89 -13.15 2.05
N ALA A 448 -0.05 -14.02 2.61
CA ALA A 448 0.25 -15.33 1.98
C ALA A 448 -0.91 -16.35 2.04
N ARG A 449 -1.97 -16.08 2.82
CA ARG A 449 -3.12 -16.98 3.00
C ARG A 449 -4.39 -16.36 2.42
N THR A 450 -5.22 -17.19 1.79
CA THR A 450 -6.55 -16.80 1.28
C THR A 450 -7.44 -16.23 2.39
N ILE A 451 -7.41 -16.85 3.58
CA ILE A 451 -8.11 -16.35 4.77
C ILE A 451 -7.07 -15.72 5.68
N ARG A 452 -7.18 -14.40 5.86
CA ARG A 452 -6.27 -13.60 6.69
C ARG A 452 -6.34 -14.05 8.16
N ILE A 453 -5.17 -14.32 8.73
CA ILE A 453 -5.00 -14.65 10.15
C ILE A 453 -4.15 -13.55 10.80
N PRO A 454 -4.48 -13.05 12.01
CA PRO A 454 -3.65 -12.08 12.71
C PRO A 454 -2.21 -12.57 12.96
N VAL A 455 -1.23 -11.66 12.93
CA VAL A 455 0.21 -11.98 13.02
C VAL A 455 0.57 -12.81 14.25
N HIS A 456 0.09 -12.44 15.45
CA HIS A 456 0.36 -13.18 16.69
C HIS A 456 -0.15 -14.64 16.66
N MET A 457 -1.21 -14.92 15.92
CA MET A 457 -1.70 -16.30 15.73
C MET A 457 -0.79 -17.09 14.80
N ILE A 458 -0.22 -16.45 13.76
CA ILE A 458 0.75 -17.08 12.86
C ILE A 458 2.06 -17.37 13.58
N GLU A 459 2.52 -16.46 14.44
CA GLU A 459 3.66 -16.69 15.33
C GLU A 459 3.42 -17.90 16.24
N THR A 460 2.22 -17.99 16.83
CA THR A 460 1.81 -19.14 17.65
C THR A 460 1.83 -20.45 16.83
N ILE A 461 1.31 -20.44 15.60
CA ILE A 461 1.34 -21.60 14.69
C ILE A 461 2.78 -22.00 14.35
N ASN A 462 3.66 -21.04 14.06
CA ASN A 462 5.06 -21.30 13.75
C ASN A 462 5.82 -21.85 14.97
N LYS A 463 5.55 -21.33 16.17
CA LYS A 463 6.10 -21.83 17.44
C LYS A 463 5.65 -23.28 17.67
N LEU A 464 4.36 -23.56 17.45
CA LEU A 464 3.80 -24.91 17.52
C LEU A 464 4.48 -25.85 16.51
N ASN A 465 4.62 -25.45 15.24
CA ASN A 465 5.28 -26.27 14.21
C ASN A 465 6.78 -26.50 14.49
N ARG A 466 7.47 -25.55 15.13
CA ARG A 466 8.86 -25.73 15.57
C ARG A 466 8.95 -26.77 16.68
N ILE A 467 8.13 -26.63 17.72
CA ILE A 467 8.09 -27.55 18.87
C ILE A 467 7.62 -28.95 18.44
N SER A 468 6.62 -29.03 17.57
CA SER A 468 6.12 -30.30 17.03
C SER A 468 7.21 -31.05 16.25
N ARG A 469 8.03 -30.35 15.44
CA ARG A 469 9.16 -30.96 14.74
C ARG A 469 10.26 -31.43 15.69
N GLN A 470 10.56 -30.65 16.72
CA GLN A 470 11.52 -31.04 17.75
C GLN A 470 11.05 -32.30 18.49
N MET A 471 9.79 -32.33 18.94
CA MET A 471 9.21 -33.49 19.61
C MET A 471 9.11 -34.73 18.71
N LEU A 472 8.83 -34.54 17.41
CA LEU A 472 8.85 -35.65 16.45
C LEU A 472 10.25 -36.27 16.35
N GLN A 473 11.31 -35.46 16.40
CA GLN A 473 12.68 -35.94 16.39
C GLN A 473 13.08 -36.62 17.71
N GLU A 474 12.58 -36.15 18.85
CA GLU A 474 12.86 -36.72 20.18
C GLU A 474 12.07 -38.02 20.43
N MET A 475 10.78 -38.06 20.08
CA MET A 475 9.88 -39.19 20.36
C MET A 475 9.78 -40.20 19.22
N GLY A 476 10.18 -39.85 18.00
CA GLY A 476 10.04 -40.69 16.81
C GLY A 476 8.61 -40.89 16.31
N ARG A 477 7.63 -40.15 16.87
CA ARG A 477 6.22 -40.13 16.45
C ARG A 477 5.66 -38.71 16.52
N GLU A 478 4.53 -38.47 15.87
CA GLU A 478 3.82 -37.19 16.00
C GLU A 478 3.33 -36.98 17.46
N PRO A 479 3.54 -35.78 18.03
CA PRO A 479 3.08 -35.47 19.38
C PRO A 479 1.57 -35.29 19.43
N THR A 480 0.96 -35.68 20.55
CA THR A 480 -0.47 -35.45 20.80
C THR A 480 -0.73 -33.99 21.18
N PRO A 481 -1.96 -33.47 21.00
CA PRO A 481 -2.31 -32.11 21.41
C PRO A 481 -2.11 -31.83 22.91
N GLU A 482 -2.23 -32.86 23.75
CA GLU A 482 -1.97 -32.79 25.19
C GLU A 482 -0.49 -32.59 25.49
N GLU A 483 0.39 -33.38 24.88
CA GLU A 483 1.85 -33.26 24.99
C GLU A 483 2.36 -31.90 24.45
N LEU A 484 1.77 -31.43 23.34
CA LEU A 484 2.04 -30.09 22.82
C LEU A 484 1.60 -28.99 23.81
N GLY A 485 0.49 -29.21 24.52
CA GLY A 485 -0.04 -28.31 25.56
C GLY A 485 0.90 -28.12 26.72
N GLU A 486 1.39 -29.24 27.26
CA GLU A 486 2.35 -29.26 28.34
C GLU A 486 3.66 -28.56 27.93
N ARG A 487 4.17 -28.83 26.73
CA ARG A 487 5.44 -28.23 26.26
C ARG A 487 5.35 -26.75 25.93
N MET A 488 4.17 -26.28 25.50
CA MET A 488 3.91 -24.88 25.13
C MET A 488 3.33 -24.03 26.27
N ASP A 489 3.04 -24.63 27.43
CA ASP A 489 2.31 -24.03 28.55
C ASP A 489 0.96 -23.41 28.11
N MET A 490 0.19 -24.18 27.33
CA MET A 490 -1.12 -23.76 26.83
C MET A 490 -2.18 -24.86 27.04
N PRO A 491 -3.45 -24.49 27.31
CA PRO A 491 -4.53 -25.46 27.40
C PRO A 491 -4.71 -26.24 26.08
N GLU A 492 -4.97 -27.54 26.19
CA GLU A 492 -5.15 -28.44 25.04
C GLU A 492 -6.22 -27.92 24.05
N ASP A 493 -7.34 -27.38 24.57
CA ASP A 493 -8.41 -26.83 23.75
C ASP A 493 -7.96 -25.66 22.87
N LYS A 494 -7.02 -24.84 23.36
CA LYS A 494 -6.45 -23.75 22.58
C LYS A 494 -5.58 -24.30 21.45
N ILE A 495 -4.80 -25.34 21.72
CA ILE A 495 -3.97 -26.00 20.71
C ILE A 495 -4.82 -26.66 19.63
N ARG A 496 -5.89 -27.37 19.98
CA ARG A 496 -6.82 -27.94 18.99
C ARG A 496 -7.42 -26.86 18.09
N LYS A 497 -7.77 -25.70 18.64
CA LYS A 497 -8.25 -24.54 17.85
C LYS A 497 -7.17 -24.00 16.92
N VAL A 498 -5.93 -23.85 17.40
CA VAL A 498 -4.79 -23.40 16.58
C VAL A 498 -4.52 -24.37 15.44
N LEU A 499 -4.50 -25.68 15.70
CA LEU A 499 -4.34 -26.73 14.68
C LEU A 499 -5.47 -26.70 13.64
N LYS A 500 -6.70 -26.38 14.05
CA LYS A 500 -7.84 -26.24 13.13
C LYS A 500 -7.68 -25.01 12.23
N ILE A 501 -7.19 -23.89 12.77
CA ILE A 501 -6.95 -22.64 12.03
C ILE A 501 -5.74 -22.76 11.09
N ALA A 502 -4.74 -23.57 11.44
CA ALA A 502 -3.53 -23.74 10.64
C ALA A 502 -3.77 -24.39 9.26
N LYS A 503 -4.89 -25.12 9.09
CA LYS A 503 -5.24 -25.81 7.85
C LYS A 503 -5.51 -24.81 6.71
N GLU A 504 -4.97 -25.13 5.53
CA GLU A 504 -5.17 -24.31 4.33
C GLU A 504 -6.41 -24.79 3.54
N PRO A 505 -7.19 -23.86 2.95
CA PRO A 505 -8.26 -24.24 2.04
C PRO A 505 -7.74 -25.02 0.83
N ILE A 506 -8.53 -25.98 0.36
CA ILE A 506 -8.21 -26.81 -0.81
C ILE A 506 -8.96 -26.24 -2.02
N SER A 507 -8.37 -26.33 -3.21
CA SER A 507 -9.03 -25.91 -4.45
C SER A 507 -10.23 -26.82 -4.76
N MET A 508 -11.36 -26.24 -5.17
CA MET A 508 -12.54 -27.01 -5.63
C MET A 508 -12.26 -27.79 -6.91
N GLU A 509 -11.26 -27.37 -7.68
CA GLU A 509 -10.78 -28.05 -8.90
C GLU A 509 -9.77 -29.16 -8.59
N THR A 510 -9.57 -29.51 -7.31
CA THR A 510 -8.72 -30.66 -6.98
C THR A 510 -9.42 -31.92 -7.48
N PRO A 511 -8.82 -32.70 -8.40
CA PRO A 511 -9.45 -33.90 -8.93
C PRO A 511 -9.60 -34.94 -7.82
N ILE A 512 -10.68 -35.72 -7.89
CA ILE A 512 -10.98 -36.80 -6.94
C ILE A 512 -10.95 -38.14 -7.67
N GLY A 513 -10.05 -39.02 -7.23
CA GLY A 513 -9.87 -40.34 -7.81
C GLY A 513 -9.00 -40.33 -9.07
N ASP A 514 -9.11 -41.38 -9.87
CA ASP A 514 -8.36 -41.56 -11.13
C ASP A 514 -9.17 -41.07 -12.36
N ASP A 515 -10.43 -40.67 -12.18
CA ASP A 515 -11.29 -40.15 -13.25
C ASP A 515 -11.02 -38.65 -13.44
N GLU A 516 -10.50 -38.26 -14.60
CA GLU A 516 -10.11 -36.86 -14.90
C GLU A 516 -11.28 -35.85 -14.89
N ASP A 517 -12.54 -36.34 -14.95
CA ASP A 517 -13.72 -35.48 -15.00
C ASP A 517 -14.30 -35.10 -13.63
N SER A 518 -13.93 -35.80 -12.54
CA SER A 518 -14.54 -35.58 -11.22
C SER A 518 -13.71 -34.67 -10.33
N HIS A 519 -14.28 -33.52 -9.93
CA HIS A 519 -13.61 -32.54 -9.09
C HIS A 519 -14.23 -32.48 -7.69
N LEU A 520 -13.47 -32.02 -6.69
CA LEU A 520 -13.98 -31.84 -5.32
C LEU A 520 -15.24 -30.98 -5.26
N GLY A 521 -15.33 -29.96 -6.12
CA GLY A 521 -16.48 -29.07 -6.21
C GLY A 521 -17.81 -29.77 -6.54
N ASP A 522 -17.77 -30.87 -7.29
CA ASP A 522 -18.98 -31.58 -7.72
C ASP A 522 -19.69 -32.30 -6.56
N PHE A 523 -18.99 -32.52 -5.45
CA PHE A 523 -19.50 -33.19 -4.26
C PHE A 523 -19.98 -32.23 -3.16
N ILE A 524 -19.86 -30.92 -3.37
CA ILE A 524 -20.30 -29.92 -2.38
C ILE A 524 -21.78 -29.62 -2.58
N GLU A 525 -22.61 -30.09 -1.66
CA GLU A 525 -24.06 -29.82 -1.68
C GLU A 525 -24.39 -28.36 -1.32
N ASP A 526 -25.45 -27.81 -1.94
CA ASP A 526 -26.02 -26.53 -1.55
C ASP A 526 -27.08 -26.72 -0.45
N ILE A 527 -26.71 -26.40 0.78
CA ILE A 527 -27.56 -26.52 1.98
C ILE A 527 -28.62 -25.41 2.04
N GLN A 528 -28.44 -24.29 1.30
CA GLN A 528 -29.38 -23.17 1.33
C GLN A 528 -30.55 -23.36 0.36
N ALA A 529 -30.39 -24.21 -0.65
CA ALA A 529 -31.45 -24.52 -1.59
C ALA A 529 -32.59 -25.26 -0.87
N LEU A 530 -33.79 -24.67 -0.88
CA LEU A 530 -34.96 -25.33 -0.35
C LEU A 530 -35.28 -26.55 -1.23
N SER A 531 -35.35 -27.73 -0.63
CA SER A 531 -35.77 -28.93 -1.33
C SER A 531 -37.17 -28.72 -1.95
N PRO A 532 -37.44 -29.21 -3.17
CA PRO A 532 -38.78 -29.17 -3.76
C PRO A 532 -39.84 -29.80 -2.84
N VAL A 533 -39.44 -30.80 -2.02
CA VAL A 533 -40.31 -31.41 -1.01
C VAL A 533 -40.64 -30.41 0.08
N ASP A 534 -39.64 -29.73 0.64
CA ASP A 534 -39.83 -28.73 1.71
C ASP A 534 -40.64 -27.51 1.22
N SER A 535 -40.45 -27.13 -0.05
CA SER A 535 -41.26 -26.08 -0.68
C SER A 535 -42.71 -26.51 -0.84
N ALA A 536 -42.96 -27.75 -1.28
CA ALA A 536 -44.31 -28.30 -1.41
C ALA A 536 -45.00 -28.48 -0.06
N THR A 537 -44.29 -28.90 0.99
CA THR A 537 -44.85 -29.00 2.35
C THR A 537 -45.16 -27.63 2.94
N ALA A 538 -44.29 -26.63 2.72
CA ALA A 538 -44.53 -25.26 3.17
C ALA A 538 -45.75 -24.63 2.47
N GLU A 539 -45.89 -24.79 1.15
CA GLU A 539 -47.07 -24.29 0.42
C GLU A 539 -48.34 -25.07 0.79
N GLY A 540 -48.23 -26.38 0.98
CA GLY A 540 -49.32 -27.22 1.51
C GLY A 540 -49.79 -26.77 2.89
N LEU A 541 -48.85 -26.45 3.80
CA LEU A 541 -49.16 -25.91 5.13
C LEU A 541 -49.85 -24.53 5.01
N ARG A 542 -49.41 -23.69 4.07
CA ARG A 542 -50.01 -22.39 3.80
C ARG A 542 -51.45 -22.50 3.32
N GLU A 543 -51.74 -23.46 2.43
CA GLU A 543 -53.09 -23.71 1.95
C GLU A 543 -53.99 -24.30 3.05
N ALA A 544 -53.47 -25.27 3.81
CA ALA A 544 -54.19 -25.88 4.93
C ALA A 544 -54.52 -24.84 6.02
N THR A 545 -53.56 -23.99 6.39
CA THR A 545 -53.78 -22.89 7.35
C THR A 545 -54.79 -21.88 6.82
N ARG A 546 -54.75 -21.52 5.53
CA ARG A 546 -55.76 -20.66 4.90
C ARG A 546 -57.17 -21.25 5.00
N SER A 547 -57.31 -22.54 4.69
CA SER A 547 -58.58 -23.28 4.75
C SER A 547 -59.15 -23.33 6.17
N VAL A 548 -58.32 -23.66 7.16
CA VAL A 548 -58.74 -23.74 8.57
C VAL A 548 -59.09 -22.35 9.12
N LEU A 549 -58.37 -21.29 8.74
CA LEU A 549 -58.68 -19.90 9.11
C LEU A 549 -59.99 -19.39 8.46
N ALA A 550 -60.41 -19.93 7.32
CA ALA A 550 -61.69 -19.61 6.70
C ALA A 550 -62.89 -20.16 7.50
N GLY A 551 -62.70 -21.24 8.27
CA GLY A 551 -63.70 -21.82 9.17
C GLY A 551 -63.92 -21.05 10.50
N LEU A 552 -63.18 -19.98 10.74
CA LEU A 552 -63.38 -19.06 11.86
C LEU A 552 -64.28 -17.89 11.47
N THR A 553 -64.81 -17.17 12.45
CA THR A 553 -65.54 -15.92 12.15
C THR A 553 -64.59 -14.88 11.55
N ALA A 554 -65.09 -13.99 10.69
CA ALA A 554 -64.27 -12.98 10.00
C ALA A 554 -63.40 -12.13 10.97
N ARG A 555 -63.93 -11.83 12.17
CA ARG A 555 -63.18 -11.13 13.22
C ARG A 555 -62.06 -11.98 13.83
N GLU A 556 -62.32 -13.25 14.13
CA GLU A 556 -61.31 -14.17 14.69
C GLU A 556 -60.20 -14.48 13.69
N SER A 557 -60.54 -14.74 12.41
CA SER A 557 -59.58 -15.00 11.33
C SER A 557 -58.66 -13.81 11.08
N LYS A 558 -59.23 -12.60 11.00
CA LYS A 558 -58.46 -11.36 10.78
C LYS A 558 -57.56 -11.01 11.97
N VAL A 559 -58.00 -11.22 13.21
CA VAL A 559 -57.14 -11.05 14.40
C VAL A 559 -55.94 -11.99 14.36
N LEU A 560 -56.12 -13.26 13.99
CA LEU A 560 -55.02 -14.23 13.90
C LEU A 560 -54.07 -13.93 12.74
N ARG A 561 -54.58 -13.56 11.56
CA ARG A 561 -53.75 -13.19 10.39
C ARG A 561 -52.84 -12.01 10.70
N MET A 562 -53.40 -10.94 11.26
CA MET A 562 -52.62 -9.75 11.61
C MET A 562 -51.65 -10.02 12.76
N ARG A 563 -51.99 -10.93 13.67
CA ARG A 563 -51.11 -11.27 14.79
C ARG A 563 -49.89 -12.09 14.44
N PHE A 564 -50.07 -13.09 13.59
CA PHE A 564 -49.02 -14.03 13.23
C PHE A 564 -48.41 -13.73 11.85
N GLY A 565 -48.79 -12.60 11.23
CA GLY A 565 -48.30 -12.21 9.91
C GLY A 565 -48.75 -13.14 8.78
N ILE A 566 -49.83 -13.90 8.96
CA ILE A 566 -50.28 -14.88 7.95
C ILE A 566 -50.88 -14.12 6.77
N GLU A 567 -50.23 -14.21 5.59
CA GLU A 567 -50.55 -13.43 4.37
C GLU A 567 -50.32 -11.91 4.52
N MET A 568 -49.46 -11.52 5.46
CA MET A 568 -49.06 -10.13 5.66
C MET A 568 -47.54 -10.06 5.74
N ASN A 569 -46.97 -8.91 5.36
CA ASN A 569 -45.51 -8.74 5.40
C ASN A 569 -44.97 -8.64 6.82
N THR A 570 -45.80 -8.28 7.80
CA THR A 570 -45.40 -8.11 9.20
C THR A 570 -46.49 -8.60 10.15
N ASP A 571 -46.07 -9.10 11.30
CA ASP A 571 -46.91 -9.30 12.47
C ASP A 571 -47.25 -7.96 13.14
N HIS A 572 -48.39 -7.90 13.82
CA HIS A 572 -48.88 -6.70 14.50
C HIS A 572 -49.10 -7.01 15.98
N THR A 573 -48.77 -6.08 16.87
CA THR A 573 -48.94 -6.25 18.32
C THR A 573 -50.42 -6.28 18.73
N LEU A 574 -50.71 -6.76 19.95
CA LEU A 574 -52.06 -6.74 20.55
C LEU A 574 -52.71 -5.35 20.47
N GLU A 575 -51.91 -4.31 20.67
CA GLU A 575 -52.37 -2.93 20.77
C GLU A 575 -52.64 -2.32 19.39
N GLU A 576 -51.79 -2.60 18.40
CA GLU A 576 -52.00 -2.19 17.01
C GLU A 576 -53.21 -2.86 16.39
N VAL A 577 -53.39 -4.17 16.63
CA VAL A 577 -54.60 -4.89 16.23
C VAL A 577 -55.82 -4.33 16.96
N GLY A 578 -55.69 -3.95 18.23
CA GLY A 578 -56.76 -3.31 19.01
C GLY A 578 -57.22 -1.99 18.42
N LYS A 579 -56.27 -1.15 17.99
CA LYS A 579 -56.55 0.12 17.30
C LYS A 579 -57.33 -0.08 16.00
N GLN A 580 -57.02 -1.11 15.21
CA GLN A 580 -57.73 -1.37 13.95
C GLN A 580 -59.16 -1.93 14.12
N PHE A 581 -59.46 -2.54 15.26
CA PHE A 581 -60.79 -3.07 15.57
C PHE A 581 -61.60 -2.16 16.52
N ASP A 582 -61.07 -0.99 16.90
CA ASP A 582 -61.63 -0.08 17.91
C ASP A 582 -61.93 -0.77 19.24
N VAL A 583 -60.99 -1.59 19.69
CA VAL A 583 -61.17 -2.51 20.82
C VAL A 583 -59.90 -2.51 21.70
N THR A 584 -60.07 -2.72 23.00
CA THR A 584 -58.94 -2.74 23.94
C THR A 584 -57.99 -3.92 23.67
N ARG A 585 -56.71 -3.73 24.00
CA ARG A 585 -55.65 -4.76 23.95
C ARG A 585 -56.11 -6.09 24.55
N GLU A 586 -56.70 -6.06 25.75
CA GLU A 586 -57.13 -7.28 26.46
C GLU A 586 -58.27 -8.00 25.73
N ARG A 587 -59.13 -7.25 25.03
CA ARG A 587 -60.21 -7.85 24.27
C ARG A 587 -59.71 -8.53 23.00
N ILE A 588 -58.66 -8.03 22.34
CA ILE A 588 -57.98 -8.76 21.25
C ILE A 588 -57.35 -10.05 21.78
N ARG A 589 -56.70 -10.03 22.95
CA ARG A 589 -56.13 -11.22 23.62
C ARG A 589 -57.20 -12.30 23.84
N GLN A 590 -58.39 -11.90 24.30
CA GLN A 590 -59.51 -12.82 24.50
C GLN A 590 -60.01 -13.42 23.19
N ILE A 591 -60.10 -12.63 22.12
CA ILE A 591 -60.53 -13.10 20.79
C ILE A 591 -59.52 -14.09 20.23
N GLU A 592 -58.23 -13.81 20.36
CA GLU A 592 -57.13 -14.69 19.98
C GLU A 592 -57.17 -16.03 20.75
N ALA A 593 -57.23 -15.99 22.08
CA ALA A 593 -57.32 -17.20 22.91
C ALA A 593 -58.57 -18.04 22.58
N LYS A 594 -59.70 -17.38 22.31
CA LYS A 594 -60.94 -18.05 21.88
C LYS A 594 -60.80 -18.69 20.49
N ALA A 595 -60.16 -18.00 19.55
CA ALA A 595 -59.91 -18.52 18.20
C ALA A 595 -58.95 -19.73 18.25
N LEU A 596 -57.85 -19.64 18.98
CA LEU A 596 -56.92 -20.75 19.20
C LEU A 596 -57.61 -21.94 19.87
N ARG A 597 -58.49 -21.72 20.85
CA ARG A 597 -59.27 -22.79 21.49
C ARG A 597 -60.21 -23.49 20.51
N LYS A 598 -60.81 -22.76 19.56
CA LYS A 598 -61.64 -23.36 18.49
C LYS A 598 -60.81 -24.15 17.49
N LEU A 599 -59.62 -23.67 17.16
CA LEU A 599 -58.68 -24.34 16.27
C LEU A 599 -58.10 -25.64 16.86
N ARG A 600 -58.00 -25.73 18.19
CA ARG A 600 -57.59 -26.95 18.92
C ARG A 600 -58.65 -28.07 18.94
N HIS A 601 -59.86 -27.85 18.43
CA HIS A 601 -60.85 -28.90 18.37
C HIS A 601 -60.43 -29.95 17.32
N PRO A 602 -60.48 -31.27 17.63
CA PRO A 602 -59.96 -32.35 16.77
C PRO A 602 -60.36 -32.22 15.30
N SER A 603 -61.65 -31.96 15.04
CA SER A 603 -62.21 -31.80 13.69
C SER A 603 -61.52 -30.72 12.82
N ARG A 604 -60.83 -29.74 13.42
CA ARG A 604 -60.12 -28.66 12.73
C ARG A 604 -58.61 -28.81 12.83
N SER A 605 -58.11 -29.32 13.96
CA SER A 605 -56.68 -29.54 14.17
C SER A 605 -56.14 -30.72 13.35
N ASP A 606 -56.94 -31.73 13.04
CA ASP A 606 -56.47 -32.93 12.32
C ASP A 606 -55.86 -32.61 10.95
N HIS A 607 -56.37 -31.58 10.26
CA HIS A 607 -55.84 -31.12 8.97
C HIS A 607 -54.47 -30.43 9.08
N LEU A 608 -54.16 -29.83 10.24
CA LEU A 608 -52.88 -29.16 10.50
C LEU A 608 -51.89 -30.06 11.23
N ARG A 609 -52.39 -31.11 11.89
CA ARG A 609 -51.59 -32.06 12.67
C ARG A 609 -50.65 -32.87 11.79
N GLY A 610 -51.02 -33.14 10.54
CA GLY A 610 -50.16 -33.83 9.57
C GLY A 610 -48.95 -33.03 9.09
N PHE A 611 -48.88 -31.72 9.35
CA PHE A 611 -47.71 -30.88 9.06
C PHE A 611 -46.80 -30.70 10.28
N ILE A 612 -47.22 -31.22 11.44
CA ILE A 612 -46.38 -31.31 12.63
C ILE A 612 -45.75 -32.69 12.58
N ASP A 613 -44.70 -32.83 11.79
CA ASP A 613 -43.83 -34.01 11.89
C ASP A 613 -43.18 -34.02 13.28
N ASP A 614 -42.99 -35.21 13.85
CA ASP A 614 -42.29 -35.50 15.13
C ASP A 614 -40.80 -35.11 15.04
N GLN A 615 -40.48 -33.84 14.79
CA GLN A 615 -39.13 -33.29 14.91
C GLN A 615 -38.77 -33.04 16.38
N GLY A 616 -38.83 -34.13 17.16
CA GLY A 616 -38.48 -34.16 18.58
C GLY A 616 -37.84 -35.48 19.02
N ASN A 617 -37.44 -36.36 18.09
CA ASN A 617 -36.59 -37.51 18.40
C ASN A 617 -35.57 -37.72 17.27
N GLY A 618 -34.44 -37.04 17.43
CA GLY A 618 -33.22 -37.12 16.62
C GLY A 618 -32.13 -36.34 17.33
#